data_AF-S5XZC3-F1
#
_entry.id   AF-S5XZC3-F1
#
_cell.length_a   1.000
_cell.length_b   1.000
_cell.length_c   1.000
_cell.angle_alpha   90.00
_cell.angle_beta   90.00
_cell.angle_gamma   90.00
#
_symmetry.space_group_name_H-M   'P 1'
#
loop_
_entity.id
_entity.type
_entity.pdbx_description
1 polymer ?
#
loop_
_entity_poly.entity_id
_entity_poly.type
_entity_poly.pdbx_seq_one_letter_code
_entity_poly.pdbx_strand_id
1 'polypeptide(L)'
;MTLAADLPALARAVRRSDRPGRRTALSLSLPLTGFLLVAFFLPIAFLLAAAIKNPETRQVLPETLVAMQDWDGVGLPPDAVFAAFHDDLVRAQAERTAAMLGKRLNYELSGSRSAVVAASRLAAKTPAESFRAELLQSARIWTEPAIWQVIQRNGSAQTSYYLLAALDLTRDAEGKITRADPDQAIFLSVLGRTLLIAGMVTLGTLLLGYPVAYVLTLAPRNVASLMLLMVLLPLWTSLLVRTTAWVALLQTDGIMGSDAGECRILR
;
A
#
# COMPACT_ATOMS: atom_id res chain seq x y z
N MET A 1 30.27 30.13 55.26
CA MET A 1 29.44 30.87 54.29
C MET A 1 30.09 30.83 52.89
N THR A 2 30.49 29.65 52.40
CA THR A 2 31.25 29.52 51.13
C THR A 2 30.80 28.33 50.27
N LEU A 3 30.22 27.25 50.85
CA LEU A 3 29.82 26.07 50.06
C LEU A 3 28.68 26.34 49.03
N ALA A 4 27.74 27.24 49.34
CA ALA A 4 26.58 27.50 48.49
C ALA A 4 26.90 28.39 47.27
N ALA A 5 27.96 29.21 47.36
CA ALA A 5 28.41 30.07 46.25
C ALA A 5 29.10 29.28 45.13
N ASP A 6 29.66 28.10 45.45
CA ASP A 6 30.42 27.28 44.53
C ASP A 6 29.59 26.28 43.71
N LEU A 7 28.36 25.96 44.12
CA LEU A 7 27.47 25.04 43.39
C LEU A 7 27.24 25.41 41.91
N PRO A 8 26.92 26.67 41.55
CA PRO A 8 26.74 27.05 40.15
C PRO A 8 28.07 27.14 39.36
N ALA A 9 29.21 27.32 40.03
CA ALA A 9 30.53 27.24 39.40
C ALA A 9 30.93 25.78 39.14
N LEU A 10 30.68 24.90 40.11
CA LEU A 10 30.89 23.45 40.03
C LEU A 10 30.01 22.83 38.93
N ALA A 11 28.71 23.19 38.87
CA ALA A 11 27.80 22.72 37.82
C ALA A 11 28.24 23.18 36.41
N ARG A 12 28.81 24.39 36.29
CA ARG A 12 29.38 24.89 35.02
C ARG A 12 30.69 24.18 34.66
N ALA A 13 31.51 23.83 35.65
CA ALA A 13 32.74 23.06 35.46
C ALA A 13 32.43 21.62 35.00
N VAL A 14 31.47 20.94 35.65
CA VAL A 14 31.01 19.59 35.27
C VAL A 14 30.41 19.57 33.86
N ARG A 15 29.58 20.56 33.50
CA ARG A 15 29.06 20.67 32.11
C ARG A 15 30.16 20.95 31.08
N ARG A 16 31.29 21.55 31.46
CA ARG A 16 32.42 21.79 30.56
C ARG A 16 33.27 20.53 30.37
N SER A 17 33.46 19.73 31.42
CA SER A 17 34.16 18.44 31.34
C SER A 17 33.38 17.36 30.59
N ASP A 18 32.04 17.39 30.64
CA ASP A 18 31.18 16.43 29.92
C ASP A 18 31.04 16.70 28.41
N ARG A 19 31.34 17.92 27.94
CA ARG A 19 31.20 18.30 26.52
C ARG A 19 32.07 17.49 25.55
N PRO A 20 33.38 17.29 25.80
CA PRO A 20 34.20 16.44 24.93
C PRO A 20 33.73 14.98 24.95
N GLY A 21 33.40 14.42 26.13
CA GLY A 21 32.87 13.05 26.24
C GLY A 21 31.54 12.86 25.50
N ARG A 22 30.63 13.84 25.59
CA ARG A 22 29.34 13.81 24.89
C ARG A 22 29.46 13.98 23.38
N ARG A 23 30.44 14.76 22.89
CA ARG A 23 30.73 14.87 21.45
C ARG A 23 31.34 13.59 20.90
N THR A 24 32.26 12.96 21.64
CA THR A 24 32.83 11.66 21.28
C THR A 24 31.76 10.57 21.28
N ALA A 25 30.92 10.50 22.31
CA ALA A 25 29.80 9.55 22.38
C ALA A 25 28.79 9.76 21.23
N LEU A 26 28.43 11.01 20.92
CA LEU A 26 27.57 11.33 19.77
C LEU A 26 28.23 10.94 18.44
N SER A 27 29.54 11.19 18.28
CA SER A 27 30.28 10.81 17.07
C SER A 27 30.36 9.30 16.87
N LEU A 28 30.41 8.51 17.95
CA LEU A 28 30.36 7.04 17.88
C LEU A 28 28.98 6.52 17.47
N SER A 29 27.90 7.20 17.87
CA SER A 29 26.54 6.82 17.47
C SER A 29 26.15 7.33 16.07
N LEU A 30 26.76 8.42 15.59
CA LEU A 30 26.43 9.06 14.31
C LEU A 30 26.45 8.12 13.09
N PRO A 31 27.47 7.25 12.89
CA PRO A 31 27.46 6.34 11.74
C PRO A 31 26.33 5.30 11.84
N LEU A 32 26.01 4.82 13.03
CA LEU A 32 24.89 3.89 13.25
C LEU A 32 23.54 4.58 13.00
N THR A 33 23.37 5.81 13.51
CA THR A 33 22.16 6.61 13.26
C THR A 33 22.02 6.95 11.78
N GLY A 34 23.11 7.35 11.11
CA GLY A 34 23.13 7.62 9.69
C GLY A 34 22.77 6.38 8.86
N PHE A 35 23.35 5.23 9.20
CA PHE A 35 23.01 3.94 8.58
C PHE A 35 21.52 3.61 8.76
N LEU A 36 20.97 3.74 9.97
CA LEU A 36 19.54 3.52 10.23
C LEU A 36 18.66 4.48 9.44
N LEU A 37 19.02 5.77 9.38
CA LEU A 37 18.27 6.76 8.60
C LEU A 37 18.26 6.40 7.13
N VAL A 38 19.40 6.03 6.55
CA VAL A 38 19.47 5.62 5.14
C VAL A 38 18.70 4.32 4.92
N ALA A 39 18.92 3.29 5.73
CA ALA A 39 18.31 1.98 5.56
C ALA A 39 16.78 1.99 5.69
N PHE A 40 16.22 2.85 6.55
CA PHE A 40 14.76 2.96 6.70
C PHE A 40 14.13 4.01 5.78
N PHE A 41 14.69 5.23 5.71
CA PHE A 41 14.02 6.32 4.98
C PHE A 41 14.24 6.26 3.48
N LEU A 42 15.38 5.73 3.00
CA LEU A 42 15.64 5.65 1.57
C LEU A 42 14.66 4.70 0.85
N PRO A 43 14.39 3.47 1.35
CA PRO A 43 13.39 2.60 0.74
C PRO A 43 11.97 3.19 0.80
N ILE A 44 11.62 3.87 1.90
CA ILE A 44 10.31 4.54 2.04
C ILE A 44 10.19 5.66 1.01
N ALA A 45 11.20 6.51 0.87
CA ALA A 45 11.21 7.58 -0.12
C ALA A 45 11.11 7.04 -1.56
N PHE A 46 11.84 5.95 -1.85
CA PHE A 46 11.75 5.26 -3.14
C PHE A 46 10.34 4.70 -3.38
N LEU A 47 9.73 4.05 -2.39
CA LEU A 47 8.36 3.54 -2.47
C LEU A 47 7.34 4.66 -2.71
N LEU A 48 7.46 5.78 -2.00
CA LEU A 48 6.59 6.94 -2.18
C LEU A 48 6.76 7.57 -3.57
N ALA A 49 7.99 7.66 -4.07
CA ALA A 49 8.26 8.15 -5.42
C ALA A 49 7.75 7.17 -6.50
N ALA A 50 7.83 5.86 -6.25
CA ALA A 50 7.30 4.83 -7.14
C ALA A 50 5.77 4.89 -7.21
N ALA A 51 5.08 5.26 -6.12
CA ALA A 51 3.63 5.40 -6.08
C ALA A 51 3.07 6.48 -7.02
N ILE A 52 3.90 7.39 -7.52
CA ILE A 52 3.50 8.46 -8.44
C ILE A 52 3.83 8.08 -9.90
N LYS A 53 4.73 7.13 -10.16
CA LYS A 53 5.18 6.82 -11.52
C LYS A 53 4.27 5.76 -12.17
N ASN A 54 3.96 5.95 -13.45
CA ASN A 54 3.14 5.01 -14.24
C ASN A 54 3.79 4.76 -15.62
N PRO A 55 4.90 3.99 -15.69
CA PRO A 55 5.60 3.76 -16.94
C PRO A 55 4.84 2.84 -17.92
N GLU A 56 3.87 2.05 -17.47
CA GLU A 56 3.30 0.92 -18.22
C GLU A 56 2.59 1.37 -19.50
N THR A 57 1.73 2.39 -19.44
CA THR A 57 0.98 2.85 -20.62
C THR A 57 1.93 3.44 -21.67
N ARG A 58 2.96 4.18 -21.25
CA ARG A 58 3.95 4.77 -22.16
C ARG A 58 4.93 3.74 -22.74
N GLN A 59 5.24 2.69 -21.98
CA GLN A 59 6.05 1.58 -22.46
C GLN A 59 5.32 0.77 -23.52
N VAL A 60 4.01 0.58 -23.38
CA VAL A 60 3.21 -0.24 -24.30
C VAL A 60 2.69 0.56 -25.50
N LEU A 61 2.33 1.83 -25.32
CA LEU A 61 1.72 2.68 -26.35
C LEU A 61 2.51 3.97 -26.67
N PRO A 62 3.81 3.89 -27.00
CA PRO A 62 4.61 5.09 -27.23
C PRO A 62 4.13 5.94 -28.41
N GLU A 63 3.73 5.33 -29.53
CA GLU A 63 3.35 6.05 -30.75
C GLU A 63 1.92 6.58 -30.66
N THR A 64 1.02 5.78 -30.08
CA THR A 64 -0.37 6.16 -29.82
C THR A 64 -0.42 7.42 -28.96
N LEU A 65 0.38 7.49 -27.91
CA LEU A 65 0.40 8.65 -27.01
C LEU A 65 0.95 9.91 -27.67
N VAL A 66 1.81 9.78 -28.68
CA VAL A 66 2.28 10.92 -29.48
C VAL A 66 1.17 11.39 -30.41
N ALA A 67 0.51 10.46 -31.11
CA ALA A 67 -0.63 10.78 -31.98
C ALA A 67 -1.83 11.38 -31.22
N MET A 68 -1.99 11.05 -29.93
CA MET A 68 -3.06 11.56 -29.07
C MET A 68 -2.79 12.96 -28.49
N GLN A 69 -1.62 13.58 -28.71
CA GLN A 69 -1.32 14.89 -28.15
C GLN A 69 -2.24 15.99 -28.69
N ASP A 70 -2.63 15.88 -29.96
CA ASP A 70 -3.46 16.88 -30.65
C ASP A 70 -4.96 16.60 -30.51
N TRP A 71 -5.35 15.49 -29.88
CA TRP A 71 -6.75 15.15 -29.68
C TRP A 71 -7.34 15.87 -28.47
N ASP A 72 -8.46 16.56 -28.68
CA ASP A 72 -9.17 17.39 -27.71
C ASP A 72 -9.93 16.60 -26.62
N GLY A 73 -9.92 15.27 -26.70
CA GLY A 73 -10.61 14.39 -25.77
C GLY A 73 -12.12 14.27 -26.04
N VAL A 74 -12.63 14.85 -27.12
CA VAL A 74 -14.06 14.81 -27.47
C VAL A 74 -14.29 13.82 -28.60
N GLY A 75 -15.29 12.96 -28.42
CA GLY A 75 -15.67 11.97 -29.44
C GLY A 75 -14.65 10.84 -29.61
N LEU A 76 -14.54 10.31 -30.83
CA LEU A 76 -13.54 9.30 -31.15
C LEU A 76 -12.25 9.98 -31.64
N PRO A 77 -11.07 9.43 -31.31
CA PRO A 77 -9.81 10.01 -31.76
C PRO A 77 -9.67 9.93 -33.29
N PRO A 78 -8.78 10.75 -33.88
CA PRO A 78 -8.55 10.76 -35.32
C PRO A 78 -7.90 9.44 -35.80
N ASP A 79 -8.01 9.17 -37.10
CA ASP A 79 -7.53 7.93 -37.73
C ASP A 79 -6.04 7.67 -37.50
N ALA A 80 -5.24 8.72 -37.39
CA ALA A 80 -3.82 8.64 -37.04
C ALA A 80 -3.58 7.95 -35.68
N VAL A 81 -4.46 8.17 -34.70
CA VAL A 81 -4.38 7.51 -33.39
C VAL A 81 -4.69 6.02 -33.51
N PHE A 82 -5.67 5.64 -34.33
CA PHE A 82 -6.00 4.23 -34.56
C PHE A 82 -4.87 3.48 -35.27
N ALA A 83 -4.21 4.13 -36.23
CA ALA A 83 -3.04 3.56 -36.91
C ALA A 83 -1.86 3.37 -35.94
N ALA A 84 -1.54 4.38 -35.14
CA ALA A 84 -0.49 4.26 -34.12
C ALA A 84 -0.84 3.21 -33.03
N PHE A 85 -2.12 3.13 -32.65
CA PHE A 85 -2.62 2.13 -31.70
C PHE A 85 -2.52 0.71 -32.24
N HIS A 86 -2.76 0.51 -33.53
CA HIS A 86 -2.52 -0.76 -34.20
C HIS A 86 -1.05 -1.18 -34.07
N ASP A 87 -0.12 -0.31 -34.46
CA ASP A 87 1.31 -0.64 -34.52
C ASP A 87 1.88 -0.93 -33.11
N ASP A 88 1.49 -0.13 -32.12
CA ASP A 88 1.83 -0.36 -30.72
C ASP A 88 1.24 -1.67 -30.20
N LEU A 89 0.00 -2.02 -30.55
CA LEU A 89 -0.64 -3.28 -30.12
C LEU A 89 -0.03 -4.52 -30.78
N VAL A 90 0.39 -4.43 -32.05
CA VAL A 90 1.15 -5.49 -32.72
C VAL A 90 2.45 -5.76 -31.97
N ARG A 91 3.18 -4.68 -31.63
CA ARG A 91 4.42 -4.77 -30.83
C ARG A 91 4.14 -5.35 -29.45
N ALA A 92 3.11 -4.86 -28.77
CA ALA A 92 2.72 -5.31 -27.43
C ALA A 92 2.29 -6.79 -27.40
N GLN A 93 1.70 -7.29 -28.49
CA GLN A 93 1.36 -8.69 -28.65
C GLN A 93 2.60 -9.56 -28.84
N ALA A 94 3.57 -9.10 -29.64
CA ALA A 94 4.84 -9.80 -29.86
C ALA A 94 5.68 -9.88 -28.56
N GLU A 95 5.73 -8.79 -27.79
CA GLU A 95 6.48 -8.69 -26.53
C GLU A 95 5.72 -9.21 -25.30
N ARG A 96 4.45 -9.61 -25.47
CA ARG A 96 3.54 -10.05 -24.39
C ARG A 96 3.29 -9.01 -23.29
N THR A 97 3.35 -7.73 -23.65
CA THR A 97 3.15 -6.60 -22.73
C THR A 97 1.71 -6.06 -22.70
N ALA A 98 0.86 -6.45 -23.65
CA ALA A 98 -0.55 -6.01 -23.73
C ALA A 98 -1.38 -6.25 -22.45
N ALA A 99 -1.08 -7.32 -21.71
CA ALA A 99 -1.78 -7.62 -20.45
C ALA A 99 -1.48 -6.59 -19.34
N MET A 100 -0.29 -5.97 -19.36
CA MET A 100 0.08 -4.93 -18.40
C MET A 100 -0.73 -3.67 -18.63
N LEU A 101 -0.84 -3.23 -19.89
CA LEU A 101 -1.71 -2.13 -20.30
C LEU A 101 -3.16 -2.42 -19.91
N GLY A 102 -3.66 -3.61 -20.24
CA GLY A 102 -5.02 -4.02 -19.90
C GLY A 102 -5.29 -3.98 -18.40
N LYS A 103 -4.35 -4.44 -17.57
CA LYS A 103 -4.47 -4.35 -16.10
C LYS A 103 -4.55 -2.89 -15.64
N ARG A 104 -3.71 -2.00 -16.19
CA ARG A 104 -3.68 -0.59 -15.81
C ARG A 104 -4.99 0.12 -16.14
N LEU A 105 -5.49 -0.04 -17.36
CA LEU A 105 -6.75 0.59 -17.78
C LEU A 105 -7.96 0.03 -17.02
N ASN A 106 -7.91 -1.24 -16.59
CA ASN A 106 -8.98 -1.88 -15.83
C ASN A 106 -9.16 -1.33 -14.41
N TYR A 107 -8.18 -0.60 -13.88
CA TYR A 107 -8.34 0.09 -12.59
C TYR A 107 -9.31 1.26 -12.68
N GLU A 108 -9.40 1.91 -13.84
CA GLU A 108 -10.28 3.07 -14.06
C GLU A 108 -11.56 2.70 -14.81
N LEU A 109 -11.48 1.71 -15.72
CA LEU A 109 -12.61 1.28 -16.52
C LEU A 109 -12.71 -0.25 -16.54
N SER A 110 -13.72 -0.79 -15.85
CA SER A 110 -13.96 -2.24 -15.75
C SER A 110 -14.16 -2.86 -17.14
N GLY A 111 -13.61 -4.06 -17.36
CA GLY A 111 -13.68 -4.76 -18.65
C GLY A 111 -12.58 -4.38 -19.65
N SER A 112 -11.80 -3.32 -19.38
CA SER A 112 -10.69 -2.91 -20.26
C SER A 112 -9.62 -3.98 -20.43
N ARG A 113 -9.37 -4.81 -19.40
CA ARG A 113 -8.30 -5.82 -19.47
C ARG A 113 -8.52 -6.82 -20.60
N SER A 114 -9.72 -7.41 -20.66
CA SER A 114 -10.05 -8.39 -21.70
C SER A 114 -10.14 -7.73 -23.06
N ALA A 115 -10.69 -6.51 -23.14
CA ALA A 115 -10.78 -5.74 -24.37
C ALA A 115 -9.41 -5.44 -24.98
N VAL A 116 -8.44 -5.00 -24.19
CA VAL A 116 -7.06 -4.71 -24.65
C VAL A 116 -6.36 -5.97 -25.14
N VAL A 117 -6.49 -7.08 -24.41
CA VAL A 117 -5.86 -8.35 -24.81
C VAL A 117 -6.52 -8.93 -26.07
N ALA A 118 -7.83 -8.72 -26.27
CA ALA A 118 -8.50 -9.08 -27.50
C ALA A 118 -8.06 -8.18 -28.67
N ALA A 119 -7.98 -6.87 -28.44
CA ALA A 119 -7.52 -5.88 -29.41
C ALA A 119 -6.08 -6.15 -29.88
N SER A 120 -5.16 -6.54 -28.98
CA SER A 120 -3.78 -6.87 -29.35
C SER A 120 -3.67 -8.10 -30.25
N ARG A 121 -4.53 -9.11 -30.02
CA ARG A 121 -4.62 -10.30 -30.88
C ARG A 121 -5.24 -9.98 -32.24
N LEU A 122 -6.20 -9.06 -32.28
CA LEU A 122 -6.83 -8.58 -33.50
C LEU A 122 -5.83 -7.78 -34.34
N ALA A 123 -5.12 -6.82 -33.73
CA ALA A 123 -4.09 -6.01 -34.39
C ALA A 123 -3.02 -6.89 -35.05
N ALA A 124 -2.57 -7.95 -34.38
CA ALA A 124 -1.57 -8.87 -34.94
C ALA A 124 -2.04 -9.66 -36.18
N LYS A 125 -3.34 -9.69 -36.48
CA LYS A 125 -3.92 -10.45 -37.61
C LYS A 125 -4.49 -9.57 -38.72
N THR A 126 -4.75 -8.31 -38.40
CA THR A 126 -5.52 -7.41 -39.25
C THR A 126 -4.60 -6.29 -39.75
N PRO A 127 -4.62 -5.93 -41.04
CA PRO A 127 -3.88 -4.77 -41.55
C PRO A 127 -4.35 -3.45 -40.92
N ALA A 128 -3.45 -2.47 -40.81
CA ALA A 128 -3.73 -1.17 -40.19
C ALA A 128 -4.94 -0.44 -40.78
N GLU A 129 -5.19 -0.58 -42.09
CA GLU A 129 -6.30 0.08 -42.80
C GLU A 129 -7.69 -0.42 -42.36
N SER A 130 -7.85 -1.72 -42.10
CA SER A 130 -9.14 -2.29 -41.66
C SER A 130 -9.26 -2.37 -40.14
N PHE A 131 -8.15 -2.19 -39.41
CA PHE A 131 -8.11 -2.32 -37.96
C PHE A 131 -9.11 -1.44 -37.23
N ARG A 132 -9.30 -0.18 -37.65
CA ARG A 132 -10.27 0.73 -37.01
C ARG A 132 -11.69 0.15 -37.04
N ALA A 133 -12.16 -0.27 -38.21
CA ALA A 133 -13.51 -0.78 -38.38
C ALA A 133 -13.72 -2.07 -37.59
N GLU A 134 -12.75 -2.99 -37.62
CA GLU A 134 -12.79 -4.26 -36.89
C GLU A 134 -12.72 -4.06 -35.37
N LEU A 135 -11.88 -3.12 -34.89
CA LEU A 135 -11.75 -2.80 -33.47
C LEU A 135 -13.07 -2.27 -32.90
N LEU A 136 -13.70 -1.33 -33.59
CA LEU A 136 -14.98 -0.74 -33.17
C LEU A 136 -16.12 -1.77 -33.16
N GLN A 137 -16.06 -2.79 -34.02
CA GLN A 137 -17.01 -3.91 -34.02
C GLN A 137 -16.70 -4.96 -32.93
N SER A 138 -15.44 -5.08 -32.52
CA SER A 138 -14.99 -6.13 -31.59
C SER A 138 -15.55 -5.97 -30.17
N ALA A 139 -15.59 -4.75 -29.64
CA ALA A 139 -16.07 -4.47 -28.30
C ALA A 139 -16.61 -3.05 -28.19
N ARG A 140 -17.77 -2.91 -27.54
CA ARG A 140 -18.43 -1.62 -27.30
C ARG A 140 -17.54 -0.61 -26.57
N ILE A 141 -16.61 -1.06 -25.74
CA ILE A 141 -15.72 -0.15 -25.00
C ILE A 141 -14.89 0.76 -25.93
N TRP A 142 -14.56 0.30 -27.14
CA TRP A 142 -13.76 1.06 -28.11
C TRP A 142 -14.56 2.13 -28.85
N THR A 143 -15.90 2.02 -28.86
CA THR A 143 -16.79 3.02 -29.45
C THR A 143 -17.08 4.18 -28.48
N GLU A 144 -16.74 4.01 -27.19
CA GLU A 144 -16.95 5.02 -26.16
C GLU A 144 -15.71 5.92 -26.04
N PRO A 145 -15.86 7.26 -26.01
CA PRO A 145 -14.73 8.18 -25.81
C PRO A 145 -13.97 7.95 -24.51
N ALA A 146 -14.63 7.38 -23.51
CA ALA A 146 -14.10 7.18 -22.16
C ALA A 146 -12.80 6.34 -22.15
N ILE A 147 -12.70 5.24 -22.93
CA ILE A 147 -11.47 4.43 -22.95
C ILE A 147 -10.28 5.23 -23.49
N TRP A 148 -10.52 6.06 -24.51
CA TRP A 148 -9.49 6.88 -25.15
C TRP A 148 -9.02 8.01 -24.23
N GLN A 149 -9.94 8.66 -23.51
CA GLN A 149 -9.61 9.63 -22.47
C GLN A 149 -8.77 8.99 -21.35
N VAL A 150 -9.12 7.77 -20.94
CA VAL A 150 -8.35 7.01 -19.94
C VAL A 150 -6.94 6.68 -20.46
N ILE A 151 -6.80 6.25 -21.72
CA ILE A 151 -5.49 5.99 -22.35
C ILE A 151 -4.63 7.27 -22.38
N GLN A 152 -5.20 8.39 -22.84
CA GLN A 152 -4.51 9.69 -22.93
C GLN A 152 -4.04 10.15 -21.54
N ARG A 153 -4.93 10.09 -20.53
CA ARG A 153 -4.62 10.44 -19.14
C ARG A 153 -3.50 9.58 -18.54
N ASN A 154 -3.56 8.28 -18.81
CA ASN A 154 -2.56 7.33 -18.33
C ASN A 154 -1.22 7.41 -19.08
N GLY A 155 -1.14 8.14 -20.19
CA GLY A 155 0.11 8.42 -20.89
C GLY A 155 1.04 9.42 -20.18
N SER A 156 0.55 10.12 -19.16
CA SER A 156 1.36 10.97 -18.30
C SER A 156 2.30 10.12 -17.44
N ALA A 157 3.57 10.54 -17.31
CA ALA A 157 4.56 9.80 -16.53
C ALA A 157 4.26 9.77 -15.02
N GLN A 158 3.33 10.64 -14.57
CA GLN A 158 2.92 10.78 -13.19
C GLN A 158 1.43 10.52 -13.04
N THR A 159 1.04 9.66 -12.10
CA THR A 159 -0.35 9.34 -11.80
C THR A 159 -0.75 9.80 -10.41
N SER A 160 -1.91 10.45 -10.31
CA SER A 160 -2.55 10.77 -9.02
C SER A 160 -3.49 9.65 -8.55
N TYR A 161 -3.69 8.62 -9.38
CA TYR A 161 -4.65 7.54 -9.14
C TYR A 161 -4.41 6.84 -7.79
N TYR A 162 -3.18 6.40 -7.50
CA TYR A 162 -2.89 5.65 -6.28
C TYR A 162 -3.06 6.50 -5.01
N LEU A 163 -2.80 7.81 -5.10
CA LEU A 163 -2.98 8.73 -3.98
C LEU A 163 -4.47 8.97 -3.69
N LEU A 164 -5.28 9.13 -4.74
CA LEU A 164 -6.73 9.28 -4.60
C LEU A 164 -7.37 7.98 -4.09
N ALA A 165 -6.94 6.84 -4.63
CA ALA A 165 -7.41 5.52 -4.20
C ALA A 165 -7.14 5.26 -2.71
N ALA A 166 -6.00 5.73 -2.17
CA ALA A 166 -5.70 5.62 -0.74
C ALA A 166 -6.69 6.38 0.16
N LEU A 167 -7.42 7.35 -0.39
CA LEU A 167 -8.47 8.12 0.28
C LEU A 167 -9.89 7.70 -0.14
N ASP A 168 -10.04 6.54 -0.79
CA ASP A 168 -11.30 6.08 -1.38
C ASP A 168 -11.92 7.09 -2.37
N LEU A 169 -11.06 7.81 -3.10
CA LEU A 169 -11.43 8.76 -4.16
C LEU A 169 -11.00 8.21 -5.53
N THR A 170 -11.77 8.54 -6.56
CA THR A 170 -11.46 8.22 -7.95
C THR A 170 -11.68 9.44 -8.85
N ARG A 171 -11.29 9.33 -10.12
CA ARG A 171 -11.63 10.32 -11.16
C ARG A 171 -12.59 9.70 -12.15
N ASP A 172 -13.65 10.43 -12.48
CA ASP A 172 -14.57 10.04 -13.54
C ASP A 172 -13.96 10.22 -14.95
N ALA A 173 -14.75 9.93 -15.98
CA ALA A 173 -14.35 10.09 -17.38
C ALA A 173 -14.02 11.56 -17.69
N GLU A 174 -14.72 12.49 -17.06
CA GLU A 174 -14.57 13.93 -17.17
C GLU A 174 -13.37 14.48 -16.37
N GLY A 175 -12.70 13.64 -15.58
CA GLY A 175 -11.50 13.97 -14.80
C GLY A 175 -11.77 14.65 -13.46
N LYS A 176 -13.04 14.76 -13.05
CA LYS A 176 -13.47 15.30 -11.75
C LYS A 176 -13.25 14.26 -10.65
N ILE A 177 -12.83 14.74 -9.48
CA ILE A 177 -12.61 13.89 -8.31
C ILE A 177 -13.95 13.54 -7.69
N THR A 178 -14.29 12.26 -7.67
CA THR A 178 -15.52 11.71 -7.10
C THR A 178 -15.16 10.63 -6.06
N ARG A 179 -16.14 10.22 -5.24
CA ARG A 179 -15.92 9.08 -4.33
C ARG A 179 -15.85 7.80 -5.14
N ALA A 180 -14.93 6.92 -4.77
CA ALA A 180 -14.89 5.57 -5.33
C ALA A 180 -16.21 4.85 -5.04
N ASP A 181 -16.55 3.91 -5.92
CA ASP A 181 -17.71 3.03 -5.75
C ASP A 181 -17.67 2.37 -4.35
N PRO A 182 -18.80 2.20 -3.65
CA PRO A 182 -18.85 1.53 -2.35
C PRO A 182 -18.09 0.18 -2.30
N ASP A 183 -18.07 -0.56 -3.40
CA ASP A 183 -17.36 -1.84 -3.49
C ASP A 183 -15.83 -1.69 -3.60
N GLN A 184 -15.35 -0.51 -4.00
CA GLN A 184 -13.94 -0.17 -4.14
C GLN A 184 -13.40 0.68 -2.97
N ALA A 185 -14.28 1.38 -2.25
CA ALA A 185 -13.98 2.27 -1.13
C ALA A 185 -13.67 1.51 0.17
N ILE A 186 -12.60 0.71 0.15
CA ILE A 186 -12.24 -0.20 1.26
C ILE A 186 -11.13 0.39 2.13
N PHE A 187 -10.27 1.27 1.60
CA PHE A 187 -9.01 1.64 2.25
C PHE A 187 -9.21 2.41 3.55
N LEU A 188 -10.06 3.45 3.58
CA LEU A 188 -10.32 4.22 4.80
C LEU A 188 -11.07 3.40 5.84
N SER A 189 -11.99 2.53 5.40
CA SER A 189 -12.76 1.68 6.31
C SER A 189 -11.86 0.67 7.03
N VAL A 190 -10.93 0.03 6.31
CA VAL A 190 -9.94 -0.88 6.87
C VAL A 190 -8.97 -0.13 7.78
N LEU A 191 -8.45 1.02 7.33
CA LEU A 191 -7.55 1.85 8.13
C LEU A 191 -8.20 2.26 9.47
N GLY A 192 -9.45 2.70 9.44
CA GLY A 192 -10.20 3.06 10.64
C GLY A 192 -10.38 1.89 11.61
N ARG A 193 -10.73 0.70 11.09
CA ARG A 193 -10.83 -0.53 11.90
C ARG A 193 -9.49 -0.92 12.53
N THR A 194 -8.40 -0.89 11.76
CA THR A 194 -7.06 -1.20 12.27
C THR A 194 -6.62 -0.21 13.34
N LEU A 195 -6.87 1.09 13.13
CA LEU A 195 -6.52 2.13 14.10
C LEU A 195 -7.33 2.00 15.39
N LEU A 196 -8.62 1.66 15.28
CA LEU A 196 -9.49 1.41 16.42
C LEU A 196 -9.03 0.18 17.22
N ILE A 197 -8.72 -0.93 16.56
CA ILE A 197 -8.18 -2.14 17.22
C ILE A 197 -6.85 -1.82 17.90
N ALA A 198 -5.92 -1.15 17.20
CA ALA A 198 -4.65 -0.76 17.78
C ALA A 198 -4.84 0.14 19.01
N GLY A 199 -5.73 1.14 18.92
CA GLY A 199 -6.06 2.03 20.04
C GLY A 199 -6.66 1.29 21.24
N MET A 200 -7.61 0.37 20.99
CA MET A 200 -8.20 -0.47 22.05
C MET A 200 -7.14 -1.35 22.72
N VAL A 201 -6.26 -1.97 21.94
CA VAL A 201 -5.16 -2.79 22.47
C VAL A 201 -4.20 -1.94 23.28
N THR A 202 -3.77 -0.78 22.80
CA THR A 202 -2.88 0.13 23.55
C THR A 202 -3.50 0.58 24.86
N LEU A 203 -4.79 0.95 24.85
CA LEU A 203 -5.47 1.35 26.07
C LEU A 203 -5.61 0.16 27.04
N GLY A 204 -5.97 -1.02 26.53
CA GLY A 204 -6.07 -2.25 27.33
C GLY A 204 -4.74 -2.66 27.95
N THR A 205 -3.64 -2.60 27.21
CA THR A 205 -2.31 -2.91 27.75
C THR A 205 -1.83 -1.85 28.74
N LEU A 206 -2.19 -0.57 28.56
CA LEU A 206 -1.86 0.45 29.53
C LEU A 206 -2.65 0.27 30.84
N LEU A 207 -3.96 0.03 30.73
CA LEU A 207 -4.84 -0.17 31.89
C LEU A 207 -4.47 -1.40 32.72
N LEU A 208 -4.07 -2.49 32.05
CA LEU A 208 -3.68 -3.73 32.73
C LEU A 208 -2.19 -3.76 33.10
N GLY A 209 -1.32 -3.21 32.26
CA GLY A 209 0.13 -3.23 32.45
C GLY A 209 0.63 -2.20 33.47
N TYR A 210 0.00 -1.02 33.55
CA TYR A 210 0.36 0.01 34.52
C TYR A 210 0.23 -0.45 35.99
N PRO A 211 -0.88 -1.07 36.44
CA PRO A 211 -0.97 -1.55 37.81
C PRO A 211 0.03 -2.67 38.10
N VAL A 212 0.28 -3.56 37.13
CA VAL A 212 1.29 -4.62 37.27
C VAL A 212 2.68 -4.01 37.45
N ALA A 213 3.04 -3.01 36.62
CA ALA A 213 4.30 -2.30 36.74
C ALA A 213 4.41 -1.54 38.07
N TYR A 214 3.32 -0.92 38.53
CA TYR A 214 3.27 -0.24 39.82
C TYR A 214 3.54 -1.22 40.96
N VAL A 215 2.81 -2.34 41.03
CA VAL A 215 3.02 -3.39 42.04
C VAL A 215 4.45 -3.93 42.00
N LEU A 216 5.02 -4.07 40.80
CA LEU A 216 6.41 -4.52 40.62
C LEU A 216 7.42 -3.60 41.30
N THR A 217 7.16 -2.29 41.35
CA THR A 217 8.04 -1.32 42.03
C THR A 217 7.94 -1.38 43.56
N LEU A 218 6.84 -1.90 44.11
CA LEU A 218 6.63 -2.05 45.56
C LEU A 218 6.94 -3.46 46.07
N ALA A 219 7.02 -4.47 45.20
CA ALA A 219 7.16 -5.87 45.58
C ALA A 219 8.60 -6.27 46.00
N PRO A 220 8.77 -7.25 46.91
CA PRO A 220 10.07 -7.80 47.26
C PRO A 220 10.73 -8.54 46.08
N ARG A 221 12.08 -8.52 46.02
CA ARG A 221 12.88 -9.00 44.87
C ARG A 221 12.47 -10.36 44.29
N ASN A 222 12.10 -11.33 45.13
CA ASN A 222 11.75 -12.68 44.67
C ASN A 222 10.42 -12.71 43.92
N VAL A 223 9.42 -11.95 44.39
CA VAL A 223 8.10 -11.84 43.75
C VAL A 223 8.21 -11.03 42.46
N ALA A 224 9.01 -9.96 42.48
CA ALA A 224 9.26 -9.15 41.28
C ALA A 224 9.91 -9.95 40.14
N SER A 225 10.92 -10.77 40.45
CA SER A 225 11.56 -11.66 39.47
C SER A 225 10.58 -12.68 38.87
N LEU A 226 9.68 -13.25 39.69
CA LEU A 226 8.65 -14.19 39.21
C LEU A 226 7.60 -13.51 38.32
N MET A 227 7.12 -12.32 38.71
CA MET A 227 6.17 -11.53 37.91
C MET A 227 6.78 -11.13 36.55
N LEU A 228 8.05 -10.72 36.54
CA LEU A 228 8.77 -10.39 35.31
C LEU A 228 8.91 -11.63 34.41
N LEU A 229 9.24 -12.79 34.97
CA LEU A 229 9.31 -14.05 34.23
C LEU A 229 7.95 -14.40 33.58
N MET A 230 6.84 -14.26 34.32
CA MET A 230 5.50 -14.55 33.81
C MET A 230 5.08 -13.62 32.66
N VAL A 231 5.47 -12.34 32.70
CA VAL A 231 5.21 -11.37 31.61
C VAL A 231 6.09 -11.63 30.39
N LEU A 232 7.34 -12.04 30.60
CA LEU A 232 8.25 -12.36 29.51
C LEU A 232 7.91 -13.70 28.85
N LEU A 233 7.46 -14.71 29.58
CA LEU A 233 7.14 -16.03 29.03
C LEU A 233 6.31 -15.99 27.72
N PRO A 234 5.20 -15.22 27.60
CA PRO A 234 4.44 -15.12 26.36
C PRO A 234 5.14 -14.34 25.23
N LEU A 235 6.17 -13.54 25.53
CA LEU A 235 7.04 -12.92 24.54
C LEU A 235 7.99 -13.95 23.90
N TRP A 236 8.41 -14.97 24.68
CA TRP A 236 9.27 -16.05 24.20
C TRP A 236 8.50 -17.11 23.41
N THR A 237 7.17 -17.20 23.60
CA THR A 237 6.32 -18.05 22.77
C THR A 237 6.07 -17.43 21.39
N SER A 238 6.37 -18.18 20.33
CA SER A 238 6.15 -17.74 18.94
C SER A 238 4.71 -17.29 18.72
N LEU A 239 4.53 -16.15 18.02
CA LEU A 239 3.23 -15.60 17.67
C LEU A 239 2.34 -16.64 16.98
N LEU A 240 2.91 -17.53 16.17
CA LEU A 240 2.17 -18.58 15.47
C LEU A 240 1.49 -19.53 16.44
N VAL A 241 2.21 -20.05 17.44
CA VAL A 241 1.68 -21.00 18.44
C VAL A 241 0.53 -20.35 19.21
N ARG A 242 0.68 -19.07 19.58
CA ARG A 242 -0.39 -18.31 20.24
C ARG A 242 -1.61 -18.20 19.34
N THR A 243 -1.44 -17.83 18.07
CA THR A 243 -2.57 -17.67 17.13
C THR A 243 -3.27 -19.00 16.83
N THR A 244 -2.53 -20.10 16.66
CA THR A 244 -3.13 -21.42 16.40
C THR A 244 -3.82 -22.00 17.62
N ALA A 245 -3.29 -21.76 18.83
CA ALA A 245 -3.95 -22.15 20.07
C ALA A 245 -5.29 -21.43 20.26
N TRP A 246 -5.34 -20.12 20.00
CA TRP A 246 -6.59 -19.36 20.03
C TRP A 246 -7.58 -19.86 18.97
N VAL A 247 -7.11 -20.08 17.74
CA VAL A 247 -7.96 -20.63 16.67
C VAL A 247 -8.49 -22.01 17.05
N ALA A 248 -7.66 -22.92 17.57
CA ALA A 248 -8.09 -24.24 18.01
C ALA A 248 -9.11 -24.18 19.18
N LEU A 249 -8.97 -23.20 20.08
CA LEU A 249 -9.90 -22.99 21.20
C LEU A 249 -11.22 -22.32 20.77
N LEU A 250 -11.20 -21.54 19.69
CA LEU A 250 -12.37 -20.85 19.12
C LEU A 250 -13.03 -21.63 17.97
N GLN A 251 -12.36 -22.66 17.44
CA GLN A 251 -12.92 -23.57 16.44
C GLN A 251 -14.03 -24.40 17.09
N THR A 252 -15.19 -24.40 16.45
CA THR A 252 -16.46 -24.95 16.95
C THR A 252 -16.45 -26.47 17.18
N ASP A 253 -15.42 -27.19 16.73
CA ASP A 253 -15.27 -28.64 16.89
C ASP A 253 -14.47 -29.06 18.14
N GLY A 254 -14.08 -28.11 19.00
CA GLY A 254 -13.32 -28.39 20.22
C GLY A 254 -13.99 -27.83 21.46
N ILE A 255 -14.43 -28.72 22.36
CA ILE A 255 -14.73 -28.51 23.80
C ILE A 255 -15.79 -27.48 24.25
N MET A 256 -16.26 -26.56 23.39
CA MET A 256 -17.39 -25.64 23.73
C MET A 256 -18.64 -25.84 22.86
N GLY A 257 -18.67 -26.88 22.03
CA GLY A 257 -19.82 -27.30 21.23
C GLY A 257 -20.36 -28.69 21.58
N SER A 258 -19.97 -29.29 22.72
CA SER A 258 -20.32 -30.68 23.05
C SER A 258 -21.64 -30.86 23.80
N ASP A 259 -22.41 -29.81 24.06
CA ASP A 259 -23.59 -29.89 24.93
C ASP A 259 -24.90 -29.49 24.22
N ALA A 260 -24.98 -29.63 22.89
CA ALA A 260 -26.24 -29.52 22.18
C ALA A 260 -26.34 -30.53 21.02
N GLY A 261 -26.79 -31.73 21.37
CA GLY A 261 -27.77 -32.44 20.55
C GLY A 261 -27.25 -33.29 19.39
N GLU A 262 -27.54 -34.59 19.50
CA GLU A 262 -27.92 -35.47 18.39
C GLU A 262 -26.84 -35.95 17.43
N CYS A 263 -26.31 -37.13 17.77
CA CYS A 263 -26.66 -38.36 17.06
C CYS A 263 -27.30 -38.13 15.66
N ARG A 264 -26.49 -37.91 14.63
CA ARG A 264 -26.91 -38.04 13.23
C ARG A 264 -25.77 -38.54 12.35
N ILE A 265 -25.18 -39.67 12.75
CA ILE A 265 -24.38 -40.53 11.86
C ILE A 265 -25.35 -41.55 11.24
N LEU A 266 -26.22 -41.09 10.33
CA LEU A 266 -26.93 -41.91 9.31
C LEU A 266 -27.54 -40.97 8.26
N ARG A 267 -26.71 -40.35 7.40
CA ARG A 267 -26.92 -40.16 5.95
C ARG A 267 -25.79 -39.37 5.31
#